data_AF-A0A413RNB2-F1
#
_entry.id   AF-A0A413RNB2-F1
#
_cell.length_a   1.000
_cell.length_b   1.000
_cell.length_c   1.000
_cell.angle_alpha   90.00
_cell.angle_beta   90.00
_cell.angle_gamma   90.00
#
_symmetry.space_group_name_H-M   'P 1'
#
loop_
_entity.id
_entity.type
_entity.pdbx_description
1 polymer ?
#
loop_
_entity_poly.entity_id
_entity_poly.type
_entity_poly.pdbx_seq_one_letter_code
_entity_poly.pdbx_strand_id
1 'polypeptide(L)'
;MTPPVEQRVLDLRLDRRALRAEQARVGWWRRLVRARMDLAVASAAQPQPLGEEVAFHLPPAVGVDVPRPSELGGVLAGVEPQAEVGRLDELRALDAQLARYEAGVRDALGAATERLIARLATDPATTTARMREPLTRG
;
A
#
# COMPACT_ATOMS: atom_id res chain seq x y z
N MET A 1 30.76 23.07 12.50
CA MET A 1 30.10 23.59 11.30
C MET A 1 30.11 22.51 10.24
N THR A 2 28.98 21.87 9.98
CA THR A 2 28.86 20.85 8.93
C THR A 2 29.09 21.51 7.57
N PRO A 3 29.98 21.00 6.69
CA PRO A 3 30.20 21.61 5.39
C PRO A 3 28.89 21.63 4.58
N PRO A 4 28.66 22.67 3.76
CA PRO A 4 27.39 22.88 3.04
C PRO A 4 27.01 21.73 2.10
N VAL A 5 27.97 20.88 1.71
CA VAL A 5 27.73 19.69 0.88
C VAL A 5 27.09 18.56 1.69
N GLU A 6 27.54 18.32 2.93
CA GLU A 6 26.98 17.29 3.82
C GLU A 6 25.56 17.63 4.25
N GLN A 7 25.27 18.93 4.48
CA GLN A 7 23.92 19.40 4.78
C GLN A 7 22.96 19.10 3.61
N ARG A 8 23.36 19.37 2.36
CA ARG A 8 22.55 19.07 1.18
C ARG A 8 22.28 17.58 0.98
N VAL A 9 23.24 16.70 1.30
CA VAL A 9 23.03 15.24 1.24
C VAL A 9 22.06 14.77 2.33
N LEU A 10 22.13 15.35 3.53
CA LEU A 10 21.19 15.07 4.61
C LEU A 10 19.76 15.47 4.20
N ASP A 11 19.59 16.66 3.63
CA ASP A 11 18.28 17.15 3.18
C ASP A 11 17.68 16.21 2.12
N LEU A 12 18.46 15.79 1.11
CA LEU A 12 18.01 14.83 0.10
C LEU A 12 17.61 13.46 0.70
N ARG A 13 18.30 13.00 1.75
CA ARG A 13 17.95 11.76 2.45
C ARG A 13 16.64 11.90 3.23
N LEU A 14 16.42 13.06 3.86
CA LEU A 14 15.18 13.37 4.58
C LEU A 14 14.00 13.45 3.61
N ASP A 15 14.16 14.15 2.49
CA ASP A 15 13.15 14.24 1.43
C ASP A 15 12.75 12.86 0.91
N ARG A 16 13.75 12.03 0.57
CA ARG A 16 13.52 10.65 0.11
C ARG A 16 12.80 9.80 1.17
N ARG A 17 13.11 9.97 2.46
CA ARG A 17 12.44 9.26 3.55
C ARG A 17 10.99 9.71 3.69
N ALA A 18 10.73 11.02 3.59
CA ALA A 18 9.38 11.57 3.64
C ALA A 18 8.52 11.05 2.47
N LEU A 19 9.06 11.04 1.26
CA LEU A 19 8.39 10.51 0.06
C LEU A 19 8.07 9.02 0.18
N ARG A 20 8.97 8.22 0.75
CA ARG A 20 8.70 6.80 1.04
C ARG A 20 7.57 6.59 2.04
N ALA A 21 7.56 7.38 3.12
CA ALA A 21 6.49 7.32 4.10
C ALA A 21 5.14 7.70 3.47
N GLU A 22 5.14 8.71 2.61
CA GLU A 22 3.93 9.11 1.88
C GLU A 22 3.46 8.02 0.92
N GLN A 23 4.36 7.41 0.14
CA GLN A 23 4.02 6.30 -0.74
C GLN A 23 3.36 5.14 0.02
N ALA A 24 3.88 4.80 1.21
CA ALA A 24 3.30 3.77 2.06
C ALA A 24 1.89 4.14 2.57
N ARG A 25 1.69 5.41 2.98
CA ARG A 25 0.38 5.92 3.41
C ARG A 25 -0.65 5.87 2.28
N VAL A 26 -0.30 6.35 1.09
CA VAL A 26 -1.19 6.33 -0.08
C VAL A 26 -1.54 4.89 -0.46
N GLY A 27 -0.54 4.00 -0.47
CA GLY A 27 -0.78 2.57 -0.74
C GLY A 27 -1.72 1.92 0.27
N TRP A 28 -1.63 2.30 1.56
CA TRP A 28 -2.56 1.82 2.58
C TRP A 28 -4.00 2.31 2.33
N TRP A 29 -4.18 3.61 2.09
CA TRP A 29 -5.49 4.18 1.79
C TRP A 29 -6.12 3.57 0.53
N ARG A 30 -5.31 3.33 -0.50
CA ARG A 30 -5.78 2.73 -1.75
C ARG A 30 -6.26 1.30 -1.55
N ARG A 31 -5.58 0.50 -0.70
CA ARG A 31 -6.08 -0.84 -0.31
C ARG A 31 -7.40 -0.76 0.45
N LEU A 32 -7.55 0.21 1.34
CA LEU A 32 -8.80 0.39 2.09
C LEU A 32 -9.98 0.76 1.18
N VAL A 33 -9.77 1.67 0.23
CA VAL A 33 -10.81 2.05 -0.76
C VAL A 33 -11.21 0.86 -1.61
N ARG A 34 -10.24 0.05 -2.06
CA ARG A 34 -10.49 -1.19 -2.82
C ARG A 34 -11.28 -2.21 -2.02
N ALA A 35 -10.87 -2.46 -0.77
CA ALA A 35 -11.62 -3.35 0.12
C ALA A 35 -13.07 -2.88 0.32
N ARG A 36 -13.31 -1.56 0.35
CA ARG A 36 -14.68 -1.03 0.44
C ARG A 36 -15.48 -1.27 -0.84
N MET A 37 -14.88 -1.10 -2.01
CA MET A 37 -15.51 -1.46 -3.28
C MET A 37 -15.83 -2.95 -3.34
N ASP A 38 -14.91 -3.81 -2.89
CA ASP A 38 -15.11 -5.25 -2.84
C ASP A 38 -16.29 -5.62 -1.93
N LEU A 39 -16.41 -4.97 -0.75
CA LEU A 39 -17.57 -5.13 0.13
C LEU A 39 -18.88 -4.66 -0.49
N ALA A 40 -18.88 -3.55 -1.23
CA ALA A 40 -20.05 -3.06 -1.94
C ALA A 40 -20.54 -4.05 -3.02
N VAL A 41 -19.60 -4.67 -3.74
CA VAL A 41 -19.90 -5.70 -4.73
C VAL A 41 -20.38 -6.98 -4.04
N ALA A 42 -19.71 -7.41 -2.97
CA ALA A 42 -20.06 -8.62 -2.23
C ALA A 42 -21.45 -8.52 -1.57
N SER A 43 -21.82 -7.35 -1.04
CA SER A 43 -23.14 -7.12 -0.43
C SER A 43 -24.28 -7.16 -1.46
N ALA A 44 -24.02 -6.78 -2.72
CA ALA A 44 -25.00 -6.89 -3.80
C ALA A 44 -25.15 -8.32 -4.34
N ALA A 45 -24.05 -9.07 -4.45
CA ALA A 45 -24.06 -10.43 -5.00
C ALA A 45 -24.54 -11.50 -4.01
N GLN A 46 -24.29 -11.29 -2.71
CA GLN A 46 -24.46 -12.26 -1.62
C GLN A 46 -23.61 -13.54 -1.79
N PRO A 47 -23.19 -14.20 -0.69
CA PRO A 47 -22.38 -15.41 -0.78
C PRO A 47 -23.19 -16.58 -1.36
N GLN A 48 -22.66 -17.22 -2.40
CA GLN A 48 -23.18 -18.47 -2.93
C GLN A 48 -22.59 -19.67 -2.17
N PRO A 49 -23.26 -20.84 -2.18
CA PRO A 49 -22.70 -22.09 -1.66
C PRO A 49 -21.35 -22.42 -2.29
N LEU A 50 -20.32 -22.53 -1.46
CA LEU A 50 -19.02 -23.02 -1.89
C LEU A 50 -19.07 -24.55 -1.98
N GLY A 51 -18.35 -25.12 -2.94
CA GLY A 51 -18.14 -26.57 -3.03
C GLY A 51 -19.29 -27.40 -3.61
N GLU A 52 -20.49 -26.84 -3.84
CA GLU A 52 -21.63 -27.59 -4.41
C GLU A 52 -21.33 -28.17 -5.79
N GLU A 53 -20.73 -27.37 -6.69
CA GLU A 53 -20.39 -27.79 -8.05
C GLU A 53 -19.31 -28.90 -8.11
N VAL A 54 -18.52 -29.02 -7.04
CA VAL A 54 -17.39 -29.94 -6.95
C VAL A 54 -17.53 -30.95 -5.80
N ALA A 55 -18.73 -31.11 -5.24
CA ALA A 55 -18.96 -31.89 -4.03
C ALA A 55 -18.46 -33.35 -4.14
N PHE A 56 -18.59 -33.95 -5.33
CA PHE A 56 -18.12 -35.32 -5.60
C PHE A 56 -16.64 -35.42 -6.00
N HIS A 57 -15.98 -34.28 -6.22
CA HIS A 57 -14.56 -34.20 -6.57
C HIS A 57 -13.69 -33.78 -5.38
N LEU A 58 -14.29 -33.17 -4.35
CA LEU A 58 -13.59 -32.78 -3.14
C LEU A 58 -13.23 -34.02 -2.31
N PRO A 59 -11.97 -34.14 -1.87
CA PRO A 59 -11.62 -35.12 -0.84
C PRO A 59 -12.52 -34.93 0.39
N PRO A 60 -13.05 -35.99 1.01
CA PRO A 60 -13.98 -35.86 2.13
C PRO A 60 -13.45 -35.01 3.29
N ALA A 61 -12.14 -35.10 3.56
CA ALA A 61 -11.47 -34.31 4.59
C ALA A 61 -11.41 -32.80 4.29
N VAL A 62 -11.57 -32.40 3.03
CA VAL A 62 -11.64 -30.98 2.63
C VAL A 62 -13.10 -30.52 2.62
N GLY A 63 -14.03 -31.39 2.20
CA GLY A 63 -15.46 -31.09 2.16
C GLY A 63 -16.06 -30.71 3.52
N VAL A 64 -15.51 -31.23 4.62
CA VAL A 64 -15.95 -30.89 5.98
C VAL A 64 -15.64 -29.45 6.40
N ASP A 65 -14.63 -28.83 5.79
CA ASP A 65 -14.16 -27.48 6.13
C ASP A 65 -14.74 -26.39 5.21
N VAL A 66 -15.69 -26.75 4.33
CA VAL A 66 -16.31 -25.80 3.40
C VAL A 66 -17.14 -24.77 4.18
N PRO A 67 -16.80 -23.47 4.09
CA PRO A 67 -17.55 -22.43 4.80
C PRO A 67 -19.00 -22.35 4.31
N ARG A 68 -19.93 -22.21 5.26
CA ARG A 68 -21.34 -22.06 4.94
C ARG A 68 -21.62 -20.66 4.41
N PRO A 69 -22.56 -20.50 3.46
CA PRO A 69 -23.00 -19.18 3.00
C PRO A 69 -23.40 -18.23 4.12
N SER A 70 -24.01 -18.75 5.19
CA SER A 70 -24.38 -17.95 6.37
C SER A 70 -23.19 -17.42 7.14
N GLU A 71 -22.08 -18.18 7.22
CA GLU A 71 -20.85 -17.73 7.88
C GLU A 71 -20.19 -16.61 7.08
N LEU A 72 -20.15 -16.76 5.75
CA LEU A 72 -19.67 -15.71 4.85
C LEU A 72 -20.60 -14.48 4.86
N GLY A 73 -21.91 -14.69 4.95
CA GLY A 73 -22.90 -13.62 5.07
C GLY A 73 -22.74 -12.84 6.37
N GLY A 74 -22.35 -13.52 7.46
CA GLY A 74 -22.02 -12.89 8.73
C GLY A 74 -20.86 -11.90 8.64
N VAL A 75 -19.90 -12.09 7.73
CA VAL A 75 -18.80 -11.14 7.48
C VAL A 75 -19.31 -9.83 6.87
N LEU A 76 -20.42 -9.89 6.11
CA LEU A 76 -21.07 -8.74 5.50
C LEU A 76 -22.10 -8.08 6.42
N ALA A 77 -22.31 -8.60 7.63
CA ALA A 77 -23.28 -8.06 8.56
C ALA A 77 -22.97 -6.60 8.93
N GLY A 78 -24.01 -5.76 8.98
CA GLY A 78 -23.89 -4.33 9.24
C GLY A 78 -23.50 -3.47 8.03
N VAL A 79 -23.37 -4.09 6.86
CA VAL A 79 -23.19 -3.38 5.59
C VAL A 79 -24.56 -3.18 4.93
N GLU A 80 -24.98 -1.93 4.75
CA GLU A 80 -26.22 -1.60 4.02
C GLU A 80 -25.97 -1.66 2.50
N PRO A 81 -26.48 -2.67 1.77
CA PRO A 81 -26.07 -2.91 0.39
C PRO A 81 -26.38 -1.72 -0.52
N GLN A 82 -27.55 -1.10 -0.37
CA GLN A 82 -27.96 0.05 -1.17
C GLN A 82 -27.04 1.26 -0.92
N ALA A 83 -26.61 1.47 0.32
CA ALA A 83 -25.73 2.59 0.69
C ALA A 83 -24.28 2.38 0.23
N GLU A 84 -23.79 1.13 0.20
CA GLU A 84 -22.45 0.84 -0.34
C GLU A 84 -22.43 0.87 -1.87
N VAL A 85 -23.43 0.27 -2.53
CA VAL A 85 -23.54 0.30 -4.01
C VAL A 85 -23.71 1.74 -4.51
N GLY A 86 -24.50 2.56 -3.82
CA GLY A 86 -24.67 3.98 -4.16
C GLY A 86 -23.38 4.81 -4.09
N ARG A 87 -22.37 4.35 -3.35
CA ARG A 87 -21.05 5.01 -3.24
C ARG A 87 -20.00 4.44 -4.19
N LEU A 88 -20.32 3.43 -4.98
CA LEU A 88 -19.34 2.71 -5.78
C LEU A 88 -18.63 3.63 -6.79
N ASP A 89 -19.37 4.54 -7.43
CA ASP A 89 -18.79 5.49 -8.39
C ASP A 89 -17.86 6.50 -7.70
N GLU A 90 -18.24 6.99 -6.52
CA GLU A 90 -17.39 7.87 -5.70
C GLU A 90 -16.11 7.18 -5.25
N LEU A 91 -16.21 5.91 -4.82
CA LEU A 91 -15.06 5.09 -4.43
C LEU A 91 -14.13 4.82 -5.62
N ARG A 92 -14.67 4.57 -6.82
CA ARG A 92 -13.89 4.43 -8.06
C ARG A 92 -13.17 5.73 -8.41
N ALA A 93 -13.85 6.86 -8.32
CA ALA A 93 -13.26 8.17 -8.56
C ALA A 93 -12.13 8.46 -7.56
N LEU A 94 -12.32 8.11 -6.28
CA LEU A 94 -11.32 8.26 -5.23
C LEU A 94 -10.11 7.33 -5.44
N ASP A 95 -10.31 6.05 -5.79
CA ASP A 95 -9.19 5.15 -6.13
C ASP A 95 -8.39 5.68 -7.33
N ALA A 96 -9.06 6.21 -8.36
CA ALA A 96 -8.40 6.82 -9.50
C ALA A 96 -7.59 8.07 -9.11
N GLN A 97 -8.12 8.91 -8.22
CA GLN A 97 -7.39 10.05 -7.67
C GLN A 97 -6.18 9.62 -6.84
N LEU A 98 -6.34 8.64 -5.94
CA LEU A 98 -5.26 8.07 -5.16
C LEU A 98 -4.20 7.44 -6.05
N ALA A 99 -4.58 6.76 -7.13
CA ALA A 99 -3.65 6.17 -8.09
C ALA A 99 -2.80 7.23 -8.81
N ARG A 100 -3.43 8.34 -9.24
CA ARG A 100 -2.69 9.48 -9.83
C ARG A 100 -1.73 10.10 -8.82
N TYR A 101 -2.18 10.30 -7.59
CA TYR A 101 -1.34 10.85 -6.53
C TYR A 101 -0.17 9.91 -6.17
N GLU A 102 -0.43 8.60 -6.05
CA GLU A 102 0.60 7.60 -5.80
C GLU A 102 1.66 7.58 -6.91
N ALA A 103 1.23 7.71 -8.17
CA ALA A 103 2.15 7.83 -9.30
C ALA A 103 3.03 9.07 -9.18
N GLY A 104 2.45 10.25 -8.87
CA GLY A 104 3.22 11.47 -8.64
C GLY A 104 4.23 11.35 -7.49
N VAL A 105 3.84 10.73 -6.38
CA VAL A 105 4.75 10.47 -5.24
C VAL A 105 5.87 9.52 -5.63
N ARG A 106 5.58 8.47 -6.42
CA ARG A 106 6.57 7.51 -6.91
C ARG A 106 7.57 8.17 -7.84
N ASP A 107 7.11 9.02 -8.76
CA ASP A 107 7.96 9.77 -9.68
C ASP A 107 8.86 10.76 -8.92
N ALA A 108 8.29 11.48 -7.94
CA ALA A 108 9.05 12.36 -7.07
C ALA A 108 10.11 11.61 -6.25
N LEU A 109 9.78 10.41 -5.75
CA LEU A 109 10.72 9.53 -5.04
C LEU A 109 11.85 9.06 -5.96
N GLY A 110 11.53 8.70 -7.21
CA GLY A 110 12.50 8.36 -8.25
C GLY A 110 13.46 9.52 -8.49
N ALA A 111 12.93 10.71 -8.77
CA ALA A 111 13.74 11.91 -8.98
C ALA A 111 14.60 12.31 -7.77
N ALA A 112 14.10 12.15 -6.54
CA ALA A 112 14.88 12.38 -5.33
C ALA A 112 16.01 11.35 -5.16
N THR A 113 15.75 10.10 -5.54
CA THR A 113 16.74 9.03 -5.52
C THR A 113 17.83 9.27 -6.55
N GLU A 114 17.49 9.66 -7.78
CA GLU A 114 18.45 10.02 -8.83
C GLU A 114 19.33 11.21 -8.40
N ARG A 115 18.73 12.27 -7.84
CA ARG A 115 19.47 13.42 -7.30
C ARG A 115 20.45 13.01 -6.21
N LEU A 116 20.05 12.09 -5.33
CA LEU A 116 20.92 11.55 -4.29
C LEU A 116 22.07 10.73 -4.90
N ILE A 117 21.78 9.84 -5.85
CA ILE A 117 22.80 9.02 -6.54
C ILE A 117 23.82 9.92 -7.25
N ALA A 118 23.34 10.86 -8.07
CA ALA A 118 24.20 11.80 -8.79
C ALA A 118 25.10 12.59 -7.84
N ARG A 119 24.55 13.09 -6.72
CA ARG A 119 25.33 13.81 -5.70
C ARG A 119 26.40 12.92 -5.06
N LEU A 120 26.08 11.68 -4.72
CA LEU A 120 27.04 10.73 -4.13
C LEU A 120 28.12 10.32 -5.14
N ALA A 121 27.79 10.22 -6.42
CA ALA A 121 28.75 9.92 -7.49
C ALA A 121 29.73 11.08 -7.73
N THR A 122 29.28 12.34 -7.66
CA THR A 122 30.17 13.52 -7.81
C THR A 122 31.10 13.71 -6.61
N ASP A 123 30.70 13.29 -5.40
CA ASP A 123 31.51 13.46 -4.20
C ASP A 123 31.46 12.21 -3.30
N PRO A 124 32.24 11.17 -3.63
CA PRO A 124 32.30 9.93 -2.86
C PRO A 124 32.83 10.15 -1.43
N ALA A 125 33.61 11.22 -1.21
CA ALA A 125 34.28 11.50 0.06
C ALA A 125 33.26 11.76 1.19
N THR A 126 32.12 12.37 0.87
CA THR A 126 30.99 12.58 1.80
C THR A 126 30.34 11.27 2.29
N THR A 127 30.47 10.17 1.54
CA THR A 127 30.01 8.84 1.96
C THR A 127 30.98 8.23 2.97
N THR A 128 32.29 8.31 2.68
CA THR A 128 33.36 7.80 3.56
C THR A 128 33.50 8.58 4.87
N ALA A 129 33.20 9.88 4.89
CA ALA A 129 33.27 10.69 6.11
C ALA A 129 32.29 10.19 7.20
N ARG A 130 31.08 9.77 6.83
CA ARG A 130 30.11 9.17 7.77
C ARG A 130 30.39 7.72 8.13
N MET A 131 31.10 6.97 7.29
CA MET A 131 31.56 5.62 7.65
C MET A 131 32.81 5.64 8.55
N ARG A 132 33.56 6.75 8.57
CA ARG A 132 34.73 6.97 9.45
C ARG A 132 34.39 7.58 10.80
N GLU A 133 33.16 8.01 11.03
CA GLU A 133 32.73 8.43 12.35
C GLU A 133 32.72 7.19 13.25
N PRO A 134 33.65 7.07 14.20
CA PRO A 134 33.92 5.81 14.84
C PRO A 134 32.78 5.45 15.79
N LEU A 135 32.59 4.15 16.00
CA LEU A 135 31.77 3.51 17.04
C LEU A 135 32.21 3.88 18.47
N THR A 136 32.72 5.09 18.69
CA THR A 136 33.24 5.57 19.97
C THR A 136 32.21 6.45 20.66
N ARG A 137 31.22 5.81 21.27
CA ARG A 137 30.71 6.24 22.59
C ARG A 137 30.34 4.98 23.37
N GLY A 138 31.22 4.64 24.30
CA GLY A 138 30.88 3.83 25.46
C GLY A 138 30.05 4.61 26.47
#